data_AF-A0A3D3PUJ3-F1
#
_entry.id   AF-A0A3D3PUJ3-F1
#
_cell.length_a   1.000
_cell.length_b   1.000
_cell.length_c   1.000
_cell.angle_alpha   90.00
_cell.angle_beta   90.00
_cell.angle_gamma   90.00
#
_symmetry.space_group_name_H-M   'P 1'
#
loop_
_entity.id
_entity.type
_entity.pdbx_description
1 polymer ?
#
loop_
_entity_poly.entity_id
_entity_poly.type
_entity_poly.pdbx_seq_one_letter_code
_entity_poly.pdbx_strand_id
1 'polypeptide(L)'
;MALRCENGKLRELRVVVTGTDSCPLSIVGLDDLCALPLDEALTRLDKLVRKQVGPMETTLAPATYRRRVVPVLARRLINRLLPGVPA
;
A
#
# COMPACT_ATOMS: atom_id res chain seq x y z
N MET A 1 -5.71 1.05 7.36
CA MET A 1 -4.92 -0.12 6.91
C MET A 1 -4.84 -1.11 8.06
N ALA A 2 -4.85 -2.41 7.79
CA ALA A 2 -4.61 -3.45 8.78
C ALA A 2 -3.60 -4.47 8.22
N LEU A 3 -2.74 -5.00 9.09
CA LEU A 3 -1.65 -5.89 8.74
C LEU A 3 -1.50 -6.98 9.81
N ARG A 4 -1.30 -8.22 9.38
CA ARG A 4 -0.85 -9.32 10.23
C ARG A 4 0.32 -10.02 9.56
N CYS A 5 1.43 -10.12 10.30
CA CYS A 5 2.60 -10.87 9.89
C CYS A 5 2.90 -11.95 10.91
N GLU A 6 3.30 -13.13 10.45
CA GLU A 6 3.73 -14.25 11.30
C GLU A 6 4.97 -14.90 10.68
N ASN A 7 6.00 -15.14 11.48
CA ASN A 7 7.23 -15.79 11.05
C ASN A 7 7.86 -15.16 9.78
N GLY A 8 7.84 -13.82 9.69
CA GLY A 8 8.39 -13.08 8.54
C GLY A 8 7.54 -13.15 7.25
N LYS A 9 6.35 -13.75 7.31
CA LYS A 9 5.43 -13.88 6.18
C LYS A 9 4.18 -13.03 6.39
N LEU A 10 3.64 -12.52 5.29
CA LEU A 10 2.38 -11.79 5.29
C LEU A 10 1.22 -12.76 5.48
N ARG A 11 0.37 -12.55 6.49
CA ARG A 11 -0.82 -13.38 6.75
C ARG A 11 -2.10 -12.72 6.28
N GLU A 12 -2.27 -11.45 6.63
CA GLU A 12 -3.43 -10.65 6.24
C GLU A 12 -3.00 -9.22 5.95
N LEU A 13 -3.59 -8.63 4.92
CA LEU A 13 -3.35 -7.25 4.54
C LEU A 13 -4.64 -6.61 4.03
N ARG A 14 -5.01 -5.47 4.63
CA ARG A 14 -6.08 -4.60 4.12
C ARG A 14 -5.56 -3.20 3.92
N VAL A 15 -5.60 -2.73 2.67
CA VAL A 15 -5.14 -1.40 2.28
C VAL A 15 -6.31 -0.59 1.73
N VAL A 16 -6.47 0.61 2.29
CA VAL A 16 -7.40 1.62 1.77
C VAL A 16 -6.59 2.88 1.53
N VAL A 17 -6.74 3.46 0.34
CA VAL A 17 -6.05 4.68 -0.09
C VAL A 17 -7.07 5.82 -0.11
N THR A 18 -6.64 6.99 0.36
CA THR A 18 -7.47 8.21 0.38
C THR A 18 -6.71 9.35 -0.30
N GLY A 19 -7.44 10.38 -0.76
CA GLY A 19 -6.85 11.55 -1.42
C GLY A 19 -6.32 11.28 -2.83
N THR A 20 -6.53 10.08 -3.38
CA THR A 20 -6.17 9.73 -4.76
C THR A 20 -7.38 9.81 -5.67
N ASP A 21 -8.52 9.30 -5.27
CA ASP A 21 -9.71 9.15 -6.10
C ASP A 21 -10.88 9.96 -5.50
N SER A 22 -12.02 10.03 -6.21
CA SER A 22 -13.21 10.76 -5.73
C SER A 22 -13.81 10.20 -4.44
N CYS A 23 -13.43 8.98 -4.06
CA CYS A 23 -13.79 8.32 -2.80
C CYS A 23 -12.63 7.47 -2.28
N PRO A 24 -12.64 7.05 -1.00
CA PRO A 24 -11.68 6.10 -0.47
C PRO A 24 -11.67 4.79 -1.29
N LEU A 25 -10.50 4.40 -1.77
CA LEU A 25 -10.32 3.23 -2.61
C LEU A 25 -9.80 2.05 -1.78
N SER A 26 -10.58 0.97 -1.72
CA SER A 26 -10.11 -0.31 -1.18
C SER A 26 -9.31 -1.05 -2.25
N ILE A 27 -8.09 -1.44 -1.91
CA ILE A 27 -7.20 -2.14 -2.84
C ILE A 27 -7.61 -3.62 -2.91
N VAL A 28 -7.85 -4.13 -4.13
CA VAL A 28 -8.27 -5.51 -4.39
C VAL A 28 -7.10 -6.40 -4.82
N GLY A 29 -7.21 -7.72 -4.63
CA GLY A 29 -6.15 -8.69 -4.99
C GLY A 29 -4.99 -8.76 -4.00
N LEU A 30 -5.22 -8.33 -2.76
CA LEU A 30 -4.22 -8.43 -1.69
C LEU A 30 -4.04 -9.87 -1.18
N ASP A 31 -5.04 -10.72 -1.40
CA ASP A 31 -5.00 -12.14 -1.03
C ASP A 31 -3.87 -12.90 -1.75
N ASP A 32 -3.50 -12.49 -2.98
CA ASP A 32 -2.38 -13.04 -3.75
C ASP A 32 -1.01 -12.72 -3.13
N LEU A 33 -0.96 -11.79 -2.17
CA LEU A 33 0.25 -11.41 -1.46
C LEU A 33 0.42 -12.19 -0.14
N CYS A 34 -0.63 -12.85 0.33
CA CYS A 34 -0.59 -13.66 1.53
C CYS A 34 0.35 -14.87 1.36
N ALA A 35 0.93 -15.32 2.47
CA ALA A 35 1.95 -16.37 2.56
C ALA A 35 3.30 -16.08 1.87
N LEU A 36 3.44 -14.97 1.14
CA LEU A 36 4.74 -14.54 0.61
C LEU A 36 5.66 -14.02 1.73
N PRO A 37 6.98 -14.11 1.53
CA PRO A 37 7.93 -13.33 2.32
C PRO A 37 7.57 -11.84 2.26
N LEU A 38 7.72 -11.14 3.39
CA LEU A 38 7.29 -9.74 3.50
C LEU A 38 7.89 -8.83 2.42
N ASP A 39 9.19 -8.95 2.13
CA ASP A 39 9.86 -8.12 1.11
C ASP A 39 9.31 -8.35 -0.31
N GLU A 40 8.99 -9.60 -0.63
CA GLU A 40 8.39 -9.96 -1.91
C GLU A 40 6.96 -9.42 -2.00
N ALA A 41 6.18 -9.57 -0.93
CA ALA A 41 4.82 -9.05 -0.84
C ALA A 41 4.80 -7.52 -1.02
N LEU A 42 5.73 -6.79 -0.40
CA LEU A 42 5.86 -5.33 -0.53
C LEU A 42 6.17 -4.91 -1.96
N THR A 43 7.07 -5.60 -2.64
CA THR A 43 7.43 -5.30 -4.04
C THR A 43 6.24 -5.49 -4.99
N ARG A 44 5.42 -6.52 -4.75
CA ARG A 44 4.20 -6.77 -5.54
C ARG A 44 3.08 -5.79 -5.17
N LEU A 45 2.95 -5.43 -3.90
CA LEU A 45 2.00 -4.42 -3.43
C LEU A 45 2.23 -3.08 -4.13
N ASP A 46 3.48 -2.64 -4.28
CA ASP A 46 3.81 -1.37 -4.94
C ASP A 46 3.23 -1.30 -6.36
N LYS A 47 3.36 -2.39 -7.12
CA LYS A 47 2.82 -2.50 -8.49
C LYS A 47 1.29 -2.53 -8.48
N LEU A 48 0.71 -3.30 -7.56
CA LEU A 48 -0.73 -3.50 -7.45
C LEU A 48 -1.47 -2.22 -7.05
N VAL A 49 -0.97 -1.49 -6.04
CA VAL A 49 -1.52 -0.20 -5.62
C VAL A 49 -1.42 0.83 -6.75
N ARG A 50 -0.26 0.93 -7.39
CA ARG A 50 -0.03 1.89 -8.48
C ARG A 50 -0.97 1.66 -9.67
N LYS A 51 -1.38 0.41 -9.93
CA LYS A 51 -2.30 0.05 -11.01
C LYS A 51 -3.75 0.48 -10.71
N GLN A 52 -4.13 0.56 -9.43
CA GLN A 52 -5.53 0.79 -9.04
C GLN A 52 -5.85 2.26 -8.77
N VAL A 53 -4.85 3.08 -8.38
CA VAL A 53 -5.10 4.50 -8.06
C VAL A 53 -5.24 5.38 -9.31
N GLY A 54 -6.23 6.27 -9.28
CA GLY A 54 -6.58 7.21 -10.35
C GLY A 54 -6.50 8.68 -9.96
N PRO A 55 -5.34 9.23 -9.54
CA PRO A 55 -5.23 10.64 -9.18
C PRO A 55 -5.48 11.58 -10.36
N MET A 56 -6.19 12.68 -10.06
CA MET A 56 -6.39 13.81 -10.97
C MET A 56 -5.27 14.85 -10.83
N GLU A 57 -5.05 15.61 -11.89
CA GLU A 57 -4.21 16.81 -11.84
C GLU A 57 -4.86 17.86 -10.93
N THR A 58 -4.04 18.50 -10.08
CA THR A 58 -4.50 19.52 -9.12
C THR A 58 -3.48 20.63 -9.03
N THR A 59 -3.88 21.79 -8.52
CA THR A 59 -2.97 22.93 -8.27
C THR A 59 -1.89 22.63 -7.23
N LEU A 60 -2.10 21.63 -6.37
CA LEU A 60 -1.16 21.27 -5.30
C LEU A 60 -0.07 20.32 -5.76
N ALA A 61 -0.41 19.33 -6.60
CA ALA A 61 0.52 18.32 -7.04
C ALA A 61 0.07 17.64 -8.35
N PRO A 62 1.02 17.25 -9.22
CA PRO A 62 0.71 16.48 -10.41
C PRO A 62 0.13 15.10 -10.11
N ALA A 63 -0.73 14.60 -10.99
CA ALA A 63 -1.30 13.25 -10.90
C ALA A 63 -0.22 12.18 -10.90
N THR A 64 0.82 12.37 -11.71
CA THR A 64 1.96 11.46 -11.82
C THR A 64 2.78 11.36 -10.53
N TYR A 65 3.01 12.48 -9.86
CA TYR A 65 3.66 12.53 -8.54
C TYR A 65 2.81 11.78 -7.51
N ARG A 66 1.52 12.13 -7.43
CA ARG A 66 0.58 11.47 -6.52
C ARG A 66 0.53 9.97 -6.73
N ARG A 67 0.46 9.48 -7.98
CA ARG A 67 0.48 8.05 -8.31
C ARG A 67 1.77 7.35 -7.85
N ARG A 68 2.90 8.05 -7.86
CA ARG A 68 4.20 7.50 -7.41
C ARG A 68 4.35 7.49 -5.89
N VAL A 69 3.76 8.44 -5.19
CA VAL A 69 3.92 8.55 -3.73
C VAL A 69 3.05 7.54 -2.96
N VAL A 70 1.89 7.13 -3.49
CA VAL A 70 1.00 6.16 -2.82
C VAL A 70 1.71 4.87 -2.38
N PRO A 71 2.40 4.11 -3.26
CA PRO A 71 3.07 2.88 -2.82
C PRO A 71 4.14 3.14 -1.75
N VAL A 72 4.85 4.28 -1.83
CA VAL A 72 5.84 4.68 -0.81
C VAL A 72 5.17 4.91 0.55
N LEU A 73 4.02 5.59 0.57
CA LEU A 73 3.26 5.82 1.81
C LEU A 73 2.69 4.52 2.38
N ALA A 74 2.17 3.63 1.52
CA ALA A 74 1.72 2.31 1.94
C ALA A 74 2.86 1.52 2.60
N ARG A 75 4.05 1.50 1.99
CA ARG A 75 5.23 0.82 2.54
C ARG A 75 5.70 1.42 3.85
N ARG A 76 5.72 2.75 3.96
CA ARG A 76 6.02 3.45 5.23
C ARG A 76 5.02 3.08 6.33
N LEU A 77 3.74 3.00 6.00
CA LEU A 77 2.70 2.63 6.96
C LEU A 77 2.84 1.17 7.40
N ILE A 78 3.14 0.26 6.48
CA ILE A 78 3.45 -1.15 6.79
C ILE A 78 4.62 -1.22 7.76
N ASN A 79 5.73 -0.55 7.47
CA ASN A 79 6.91 -0.57 8.33
C ASN A 79 6.62 -0.04 9.74
N ARG A 80 5.73 0.96 9.87
CA ARG A 80 5.29 1.49 11.18
C ARG A 80 4.37 0.54 11.95
N LEU A 81 3.60 -0.28 11.25
CA LEU A 81 2.64 -1.22 11.85
C LEU A 81 3.27 -2.59 12.15
N LEU A 82 4.47 -2.86 11.62
CA LEU A 82 5.21 -4.05 11.98
C LEU A 82 5.63 -3.97 13.45
N PRO A 83 5.36 -5.00 14.25
CA PRO A 83 5.83 -5.04 15.63
C PRO A 83 7.37 -5.08 15.63
N GLY A 84 8.02 -4.00 16.05
CA GLY A 84 9.48 -3.95 16.27
C GLY A 84 10.28 -2.85 15.56
N VAL A 85 9.68 -1.89 14.87
CA VAL A 85 10.40 -0.72 14.33
C VAL A 85 10.06 0.52 15.17
N PRO A 86 10.99 1.10 15.96
CA PRO A 86 10.76 2.38 16.61
C PRO A 86 10.55 3.46 15.53
N ALA A 87 9.49 4.24 15.71
CA ALA A 87 9.02 5.29 14.80
C ALA A 87 10.00 6.47 14.68
#